data_AF-A0A3C2A5G1-F1
#
_entry.id   AF-A0A3C2A5G1-F1
#
_cell.length_a   1.000
_cell.length_b   1.000
_cell.length_c   1.000
_cell.angle_alpha   90.00
_cell.angle_beta   90.00
_cell.angle_gamma   90.00
#
_symmetry.space_group_name_H-M   'P 1'
#
loop_
_entity.id
_entity.type
_entity.pdbx_description
1 polymer ?
#
loop_
_entity_poly.entity_id
_entity_poly.type
_entity_poly.pdbx_seq_one_letter_code
_entity_poly.pdbx_strand_id
1 'polypeptide(L)'
;MGHVKNQTEYDYVEQYFLERLPQDSTELSFFGEVYKAQAYVWCHFTLQNWRRCYRYAKRWVQLFLDHPKFQTLELDLFIKGLHNLLSVLYYNMDRTRFYQYFALLEEIVEERKEDFNENGRIYAFIYTELARINMYFLEANFAEGVAAIPHIEQELVKYQDRVDEHRVFTFWYQFACLYFAQGQYREAIKYLQRIVNSPKLTLREDIQVFARLLKLIAHYELGDRDHVDAQIRSVYRFLLKFEHMQDVQKAVMDFLKESVYMNRDELTPHFRKLQTRLETIAQNPYQRRPFLYLDLYTYLRTKIEGLSMEEAVKLRVSEGTY
;
A
#
# COMPACT_ATOMS: atom_id res chain seq x y z
N MET A 1 -11.23 10.65 -3.20
CA MET A 1 -11.39 9.55 -4.18
C MET A 1 -10.15 8.66 -4.11
N GLY A 2 -10.32 7.34 -4.22
CA GLY A 2 -9.19 6.43 -4.44
C GLY A 2 -8.75 6.45 -5.91
N HIS A 3 -7.90 5.51 -6.32
CA HIS A 3 -7.46 5.41 -7.72
C HIS A 3 -8.61 5.17 -8.70
N VAL A 4 -8.46 5.69 -9.92
CA VAL A 4 -9.40 5.46 -11.03
C VAL A 4 -9.44 3.97 -11.40
N LYS A 5 -10.65 3.49 -11.73
CA LYS A 5 -10.97 2.07 -11.97
C LYS A 5 -11.20 1.73 -13.44
N ASN A 6 -11.37 2.74 -14.30
CA ASN A 6 -11.63 2.57 -15.73
C ASN A 6 -11.27 3.87 -16.48
N GLN A 7 -11.36 3.82 -17.81
CA GLN A 7 -11.06 4.95 -18.70
C GLN A 7 -11.99 6.15 -18.44
N THR A 8 -13.29 5.93 -18.20
CA THR A 8 -14.24 7.02 -17.96
C THR A 8 -13.91 7.81 -16.70
N GLU A 9 -13.54 7.13 -15.61
CA GLU A 9 -13.07 7.78 -14.39
C GLU A 9 -11.74 8.51 -14.61
N TYR A 10 -10.83 7.94 -15.41
CA TYR A 10 -9.57 8.59 -15.79
C TYR A 10 -9.83 9.91 -16.50
N ASP A 11 -10.64 9.89 -17.55
CA ASP A 11 -10.97 11.05 -18.36
C ASP A 11 -11.64 12.14 -17.52
N TYR A 12 -12.59 11.73 -16.65
CA TYR A 12 -13.24 12.64 -15.72
C TYR A 12 -12.26 13.32 -14.76
N VAL A 13 -11.37 12.57 -14.11
CA VAL A 13 -10.41 13.12 -13.15
C VAL A 13 -9.39 14.01 -13.85
N GLU A 14 -8.87 13.59 -15.02
CA GLU A 14 -7.91 14.37 -15.78
C GLU A 14 -8.53 15.68 -16.27
N GLN A 15 -9.73 15.64 -16.86
CA GLN A 15 -10.44 16.83 -17.30
C GLN A 15 -10.78 17.75 -16.13
N TYR A 16 -11.34 17.21 -15.04
CA TYR A 16 -11.70 17.98 -13.84
C TYR A 16 -10.50 18.76 -13.30
N PHE A 17 -9.32 18.12 -13.29
CA PHE A 17 -8.08 18.71 -12.83
C PHE A 17 -7.59 19.80 -13.79
N LEU A 18 -7.52 19.51 -15.09
CA LEU A 18 -7.01 20.44 -16.11
C LEU A 18 -7.88 21.71 -16.22
N GLU A 19 -9.20 21.60 -16.15
CA GLU A 19 -10.14 22.73 -16.21
C GLU A 19 -10.01 23.70 -15.02
N ARG A 20 -9.45 23.23 -13.90
CA ARG A 20 -9.27 24.02 -12.67
C ARG A 20 -7.85 24.50 -12.46
N LEU A 21 -6.95 24.24 -13.40
CA LEU A 21 -5.61 24.82 -13.36
C LEU A 21 -5.70 26.33 -13.64
N PRO A 22 -4.95 27.16 -12.89
CA PRO A 22 -4.84 28.59 -13.19
C PRO A 22 -4.35 28.81 -14.62
N GLN A 23 -5.01 29.68 -15.39
CA GLN A 23 -4.63 29.96 -16.78
C GLN A 23 -3.48 30.95 -16.91
N ASP A 24 -3.28 31.82 -15.92
CA ASP A 24 -2.24 32.84 -15.94
C ASP A 24 -0.92 32.32 -15.37
N SER A 25 0.17 32.53 -16.11
CA SER A 25 1.53 32.26 -15.64
C SER A 25 1.98 33.37 -14.68
N THR A 26 1.43 33.36 -13.47
CA THR A 26 1.95 34.20 -12.38
C THR A 26 3.13 33.51 -11.73
N GLU A 27 4.14 34.29 -11.34
CA GLU A 27 5.24 33.80 -10.52
C GLU A 27 4.66 33.38 -9.16
N LEU A 28 4.77 32.09 -8.84
CA LEU A 28 4.20 31.53 -7.63
C LEU A 28 5.13 31.79 -6.44
N SER A 29 4.53 32.13 -5.30
CA SER A 29 5.24 32.11 -4.02
C SER A 29 5.68 30.67 -3.68
N PHE A 30 6.56 30.53 -2.68
CA PHE A 30 6.94 29.21 -2.14
C PHE A 30 5.73 28.31 -1.88
N PHE A 31 4.71 28.83 -1.18
CA PHE A 31 3.49 28.09 -0.89
C PHE A 31 2.69 27.77 -2.14
N GLY A 32 2.64 28.69 -3.12
CA GLY A 32 2.02 28.44 -4.41
C GLY A 32 2.67 27.26 -5.15
N GLU A 33 3.99 27.21 -5.19
CA GLU A 33 4.75 26.10 -5.78
C GLU A 33 4.51 24.78 -5.03
N VAL A 34 4.49 24.80 -3.70
CA VAL A 34 4.23 23.62 -2.87
C VAL A 34 2.81 23.08 -3.09
N TYR A 35 1.79 23.94 -3.04
CA TYR A 35 0.40 23.53 -3.25
C TYR A 35 0.13 23.05 -4.68
N LYS A 36 0.79 23.67 -5.67
CA LYS A 36 0.79 23.16 -7.04
C LYS A 36 1.36 21.75 -7.09
N ALA A 37 2.55 21.53 -6.53
CA ALA A 37 3.18 20.22 -6.50
C ALA A 37 2.27 19.17 -5.81
N GLN A 38 1.65 19.52 -4.69
CA GLN A 38 0.67 18.69 -3.98
C GLN A 38 -0.52 18.30 -4.84
N ALA A 39 -1.15 19.27 -5.51
CA ALA A 39 -2.30 19.03 -6.37
C ALA A 39 -1.96 18.04 -7.50
N TYR A 40 -0.78 18.19 -8.12
CA TYR A 40 -0.29 17.25 -9.12
C TYR A 40 0.05 15.87 -8.55
N VAL A 41 0.61 15.79 -7.33
CA VAL A 41 0.83 14.51 -6.63
C VAL A 41 -0.49 13.77 -6.48
N TRP A 42 -1.53 14.41 -5.93
CA TRP A 42 -2.82 13.74 -5.71
C TRP A 42 -3.52 13.36 -7.02
N CYS A 43 -3.48 14.23 -8.03
CA CYS A 43 -4.03 13.92 -9.36
C CYS A 43 -3.32 12.70 -9.95
N HIS A 44 -1.99 12.72 -10.04
CA HIS A 44 -1.25 11.62 -10.66
C HIS A 44 -1.21 10.35 -9.83
N PHE A 45 -1.30 10.45 -8.51
CA PHE A 45 -1.54 9.31 -7.64
C PHE A 45 -2.88 8.66 -7.99
N THR A 46 -3.96 9.44 -8.06
CA THR A 46 -5.31 8.97 -8.41
C THR A 46 -5.35 8.32 -9.80
N LEU A 47 -4.67 8.91 -10.78
CA LEU A 47 -4.53 8.39 -12.14
C LEU A 47 -3.51 7.24 -12.26
N GLN A 48 -2.83 6.84 -11.18
CA GLN A 48 -1.76 5.84 -11.17
C GLN A 48 -0.59 6.16 -12.13
N ASN A 49 -0.37 7.45 -12.41
CA ASN A 49 0.77 7.91 -13.19
C ASN A 49 1.99 8.09 -12.28
N TRP A 50 2.62 6.99 -11.91
CA TRP A 50 3.72 6.96 -10.94
C TRP A 50 4.90 7.84 -11.33
N ARG A 51 5.22 7.91 -12.63
CA ARG A 51 6.31 8.75 -13.14
C ARG A 51 6.05 10.24 -12.88
N ARG A 52 4.84 10.72 -13.18
CA ARG A 52 4.48 12.12 -12.88
C ARG A 52 4.32 12.35 -11.39
N CYS A 53 3.71 11.40 -10.67
CA CYS A 53 3.57 11.47 -9.22
C CYS A 53 4.95 11.64 -8.53
N TYR A 54 5.94 10.83 -8.91
CA TYR A 54 7.32 10.95 -8.43
C TYR A 54 7.92 12.32 -8.73
N ARG A 55 7.76 12.81 -9.97
CA ARG A 55 8.28 14.13 -10.37
C ARG A 55 7.79 15.24 -9.44
N TYR A 56 6.48 15.28 -9.15
CA TYR A 56 5.91 16.33 -8.33
C TYR A 56 6.15 16.11 -6.83
N ALA A 57 6.17 14.87 -6.34
CA ALA A 57 6.54 14.58 -4.96
C ALA A 57 8.00 14.97 -4.68
N LYS A 58 8.90 14.67 -5.61
CA LYS A 58 10.30 15.11 -5.54
C LYS A 58 10.39 16.63 -5.58
N ARG A 59 9.65 17.31 -6.48
CA ARG A 59 9.63 18.78 -6.53
C ARG A 59 9.17 19.38 -5.21
N TRP A 60 8.13 18.82 -4.58
CA TRP A 60 7.66 19.26 -3.28
C TRP A 60 8.79 19.16 -2.23
N VAL A 61 9.44 18.02 -2.08
CA VAL A 61 10.58 17.86 -1.16
C VAL A 61 11.72 18.83 -1.49
N GLN A 62 12.06 18.98 -2.76
CA GLN A 62 13.14 19.86 -3.21
C GLN A 62 12.90 21.33 -2.86
N LEU A 63 11.65 21.82 -2.93
CA LEU A 63 11.33 23.19 -2.54
C LEU A 63 11.74 23.49 -1.08
N PHE A 64 11.54 22.53 -0.17
CA PHE A 64 11.95 22.68 1.23
C PHE A 64 13.47 22.60 1.42
N LEU A 65 14.14 21.74 0.64
CA LEU A 65 15.60 21.66 0.64
C LEU A 65 16.26 22.94 0.11
N ASP A 66 15.68 23.53 -0.95
CA ASP A 66 16.17 24.77 -1.57
C ASP A 66 15.89 26.01 -0.71
N HIS A 67 14.93 25.92 0.22
CA HIS A 67 14.53 27.02 1.10
C HIS A 67 14.49 26.63 2.58
N PRO A 68 15.66 26.43 3.23
CA PRO A 68 15.75 25.89 4.60
C PRO A 68 14.92 26.61 5.66
N LYS A 69 14.68 27.92 5.50
CA LYS A 69 13.82 28.70 6.41
C LYS A 69 12.41 28.11 6.56
N PHE A 70 11.87 27.47 5.52
CA PHE A 70 10.55 26.87 5.55
C PHE A 70 10.55 25.46 6.16
N GLN A 71 11.71 24.82 6.33
CA GLN A 71 11.77 23.54 7.05
C GLN A 71 11.39 23.71 8.51
N THR A 72 11.77 24.84 9.13
CA THR A 72 11.38 25.16 10.51
C THR A 72 9.94 25.68 10.59
N LEU A 73 9.54 26.55 9.66
CA LEU A 73 8.19 27.15 9.69
C LEU A 73 7.08 26.17 9.34
N GLU A 74 7.35 25.21 8.47
CA GLU A 74 6.35 24.34 7.84
C GLU A 74 6.80 22.87 7.85
N LEU A 75 7.37 22.45 8.98
CA LEU A 75 7.93 21.10 9.17
C LEU A 75 6.90 19.99 8.86
N ASP A 76 5.66 20.16 9.32
CA ASP A 76 4.57 19.21 9.06
C ASP A 76 4.30 19.02 7.56
N LEU A 77 4.41 20.11 6.78
CA LEU A 77 4.22 20.09 5.33
C LEU A 77 5.40 19.45 4.61
N PHE A 78 6.60 19.61 5.15
CA PHE A 78 7.81 18.97 4.64
C PHE A 78 7.78 17.45 4.83
N ILE A 79 7.48 16.99 6.05
CA ILE A 79 7.36 15.56 6.39
C ILE A 79 6.25 14.89 5.57
N LYS A 80 5.14 15.58 5.30
CA LYS A 80 4.11 15.10 4.36
C LYS A 80 4.65 14.95 2.93
N GLY A 81 5.49 15.87 2.46
CA GLY A 81 6.15 15.78 1.16
C GLY A 81 7.05 14.54 1.06
N LEU A 82 7.88 14.31 2.08
CA LEU A 82 8.74 13.13 2.19
C LEU A 82 7.92 11.83 2.21
N HIS A 83 6.84 11.78 2.99
CA HIS A 83 5.94 10.63 3.03
C HIS A 83 5.38 10.27 1.64
N ASN A 84 4.91 11.26 0.88
CA ASN A 84 4.39 11.03 -0.46
C ASN A 84 5.49 10.58 -1.43
N LEU A 85 6.69 11.18 -1.34
CA LEU A 85 7.83 10.77 -2.15
C LEU A 85 8.23 9.33 -1.86
N LEU A 86 8.38 8.96 -0.59
CA LEU A 86 8.71 7.60 -0.15
C LEU A 86 7.65 6.59 -0.58
N SER A 87 6.36 6.93 -0.46
CA SER A 87 5.27 6.07 -0.90
C SER A 87 5.36 5.77 -2.40
N VAL A 88 5.61 6.80 -3.23
CA VAL A 88 5.76 6.60 -4.67
C VAL A 88 7.03 5.82 -5.01
N LEU A 89 8.14 6.07 -4.32
CA LEU A 89 9.38 5.30 -4.51
C LEU A 89 9.16 3.82 -4.20
N TYR A 90 8.46 3.52 -3.10
CA TYR A 90 8.04 2.16 -2.74
C TYR A 90 7.18 1.52 -3.85
N TYR A 91 6.15 2.20 -4.34
CA TYR A 91 5.29 1.65 -5.42
C TYR A 91 6.02 1.43 -6.75
N ASN A 92 7.15 2.09 -6.98
CA ASN A 92 8.00 1.84 -8.16
C ASN A 92 9.17 0.89 -7.87
N MET A 93 9.24 0.28 -6.68
CA MET A 93 10.34 -0.56 -6.23
C MET A 93 11.72 0.11 -6.34
N ASP A 94 11.77 1.44 -6.19
CA ASP A 94 13.01 2.20 -6.32
C ASP A 94 13.78 2.24 -5.00
N ARG A 95 14.47 1.14 -4.72
CA ARG A 95 15.20 0.91 -3.46
C ARG A 95 16.25 1.98 -3.21
N THR A 96 17.08 2.28 -4.21
CA THR A 96 18.21 3.20 -4.08
C THR A 96 17.75 4.59 -3.62
N ARG A 97 16.74 5.16 -4.28
CA ARG A 97 16.23 6.48 -3.89
C ARG A 97 15.38 6.39 -2.63
N PHE A 98 14.64 5.30 -2.43
CA PHE A 98 13.88 5.10 -1.20
C PHE A 98 14.77 5.20 0.04
N TYR A 99 15.89 4.47 0.08
CA TYR A 99 16.81 4.50 1.22
C TYR A 99 17.40 5.89 1.47
N GLN A 100 17.75 6.62 0.41
CA GLN A 100 18.28 7.99 0.53
C GLN A 100 17.27 8.94 1.18
N TYR A 101 16.01 8.94 0.72
CA TYR A 101 14.98 9.82 1.29
C TYR A 101 14.46 9.32 2.64
N PHE A 102 14.58 8.02 2.93
CA PHE A 102 14.20 7.48 4.23
C PHE A 102 15.21 7.88 5.30
N ALA A 103 16.51 7.79 5.00
CA ALA A 103 17.56 8.32 5.88
C ALA A 103 17.38 9.82 6.14
N LEU A 104 17.06 10.60 5.10
CA LEU A 104 16.74 12.03 5.25
C LEU A 104 15.53 12.27 6.16
N LEU A 105 14.48 11.45 6.04
CA LEU A 105 13.32 11.54 6.92
C LEU A 105 13.70 11.27 8.38
N GLU A 106 14.47 10.21 8.64
CA GLU A 106 14.93 9.86 9.98
C GLU A 106 15.81 10.97 10.59
N GLU A 107 16.75 11.51 9.81
CA GLU A 107 17.60 12.63 10.21
C GLU A 107 16.78 13.85 10.62
N ILE A 108 15.84 14.29 9.76
CA ILE A 108 14.98 15.45 10.05
C ILE A 108 14.14 15.20 11.30
N VAL A 109 13.55 14.02 11.45
CA VAL A 109 12.67 13.71 12.59
C VAL A 109 13.44 13.73 13.90
N GLU A 110 14.67 13.20 13.93
CA GLU A 110 15.50 13.22 15.14
C GLU A 110 16.04 14.62 15.44
N GLU A 111 16.60 15.33 14.44
CA GLU A 111 17.19 16.66 14.63
C GLU A 111 16.14 17.71 15.03
N ARG A 112 14.91 17.59 14.52
CA ARG A 112 13.82 18.55 14.72
C ARG A 112 12.77 18.06 15.74
N LYS A 113 13.06 17.03 16.55
CA LYS A 113 12.08 16.42 17.45
C LYS A 113 11.40 17.41 18.42
N GLU A 114 12.14 18.44 18.84
CA GLU A 114 11.66 19.49 19.74
C GLU A 114 10.84 20.57 19.01
N ASP A 115 11.02 20.71 17.69
CA ASP A 115 10.32 21.70 16.86
C ASP A 115 8.89 21.24 16.51
N PHE A 116 8.60 19.94 16.63
CA PHE A 116 7.26 19.44 16.37
C PHE A 116 6.26 19.86 17.45
N ASN A 117 5.16 20.44 16.99
CA ASN A 117 3.95 20.48 17.80
C ASN A 117 3.39 19.05 18.01
N GLU A 118 2.38 18.91 18.86
CA GLU A 118 1.82 17.60 19.20
C GLU A 118 1.28 16.81 17.99
N ASN A 119 0.62 17.47 17.04
CA ASN A 119 0.14 16.83 15.81
C ASN A 119 1.30 16.48 14.86
N GLY A 120 2.31 17.34 14.81
CA GLY A 120 3.54 17.11 14.05
C GLY A 120 4.28 15.86 14.52
N ARG A 121 4.38 15.65 15.84
CA ARG A 121 4.95 14.41 16.41
C ARG A 121 4.18 13.16 15.98
N ILE A 122 2.84 13.23 15.97
CA ILE A 122 1.99 12.13 15.49
C ILE A 122 2.25 11.86 14.00
N TYR A 123 2.33 12.90 13.16
CA TYR A 123 2.61 12.73 11.73
C TYR A 123 4.02 12.19 11.47
N ALA A 124 5.02 12.71 12.17
CA ALA A 124 6.40 12.23 12.10
C ALA A 124 6.47 10.74 12.44
N PHE A 125 5.86 10.33 13.57
CA PHE A 125 5.77 8.92 13.96
C PHE A 125 5.09 8.07 12.87
N ILE A 126 3.88 8.44 12.44
CA ILE A 126 3.11 7.65 11.46
C ILE A 126 3.88 7.49 10.15
N TYR A 127 4.44 8.58 9.62
CA TYR A 127 5.09 8.54 8.32
C TYR A 127 6.45 7.85 8.36
N THR A 128 7.19 7.99 9.46
CA THR A 128 8.46 7.28 9.66
C THR A 128 8.22 5.78 9.79
N GLU A 129 7.26 5.35 10.62
CA GLU A 129 7.01 3.92 10.82
C GLU A 129 6.37 3.26 9.60
N LEU A 130 5.50 3.95 8.84
CA LEU A 130 5.03 3.43 7.56
C LEU A 130 6.17 3.28 6.54
N ALA A 131 7.11 4.22 6.49
CA ALA A 131 8.28 4.11 5.63
C ALA A 131 9.22 2.99 6.07
N ARG A 132 9.44 2.82 7.38
CA ARG A 132 10.22 1.72 7.96
C ARG A 132 9.62 0.36 7.59
N ILE A 133 8.30 0.23 7.68
CA ILE A 133 7.60 -0.98 7.26
C ILE A 133 7.81 -1.26 5.76
N ASN A 134 7.65 -0.23 4.90
CA ASN A 134 7.92 -0.36 3.47
C ASN A 134 9.37 -0.79 3.19
N MET A 135 10.34 -0.33 4.00
CA MET A 135 11.74 -0.75 3.92
C MET A 135 11.89 -2.26 4.13
N TYR A 136 11.24 -2.83 5.15
CA TYR A 136 11.24 -4.28 5.39
C TYR A 136 10.68 -5.07 4.20
N PHE A 137 9.64 -4.55 3.52
CA PHE A 137 9.14 -5.17 2.29
C PHE A 137 10.16 -5.11 1.15
N LEU A 138 10.80 -3.95 0.92
CA LEU A 138 11.81 -3.77 -0.13
C LEU A 138 13.06 -4.64 0.07
N GLU A 139 13.41 -4.91 1.32
CA GLU A 139 14.55 -5.74 1.70
C GLU A 139 14.21 -7.23 1.82
N ALA A 140 12.93 -7.57 1.73
CA ALA A 140 12.40 -8.88 2.10
C ALA A 140 12.73 -9.28 3.55
N ASN A 141 12.97 -8.30 4.42
CA ASN A 141 13.35 -8.51 5.81
C ASN A 141 12.11 -8.59 6.71
N PHE A 142 11.30 -9.61 6.50
CA PHE A 142 10.00 -9.73 7.15
C PHE A 142 10.09 -10.07 8.64
N ALA A 143 11.18 -10.71 9.10
CA ALA A 143 11.32 -11.15 10.49
C ALA A 143 11.51 -9.92 11.39
N GLU A 144 12.42 -9.03 11.00
CA GLU A 144 12.65 -7.75 11.67
C GLU A 144 11.41 -6.86 11.58
N GLY A 145 10.70 -6.89 10.45
CA GLY A 145 9.40 -6.23 10.32
C GLY A 145 8.39 -6.72 11.35
N VAL A 146 8.25 -8.04 11.54
CA VAL A 146 7.38 -8.62 12.57
C VAL A 146 7.84 -8.23 13.99
N ALA A 147 9.15 -8.24 14.25
CA ALA A 147 9.72 -7.89 15.54
C ALA A 147 9.46 -6.42 15.94
N ALA A 148 9.31 -5.52 14.96
CA ALA A 148 9.02 -4.10 15.20
C ALA A 148 7.55 -3.85 15.62
N ILE A 149 6.61 -4.75 15.26
CA ILE A 149 5.16 -4.55 15.43
C ILE A 149 4.76 -4.20 16.87
N PRO A 150 5.21 -4.91 17.93
CA PRO A 150 4.79 -4.62 19.29
C PRO A 150 5.12 -3.20 19.75
N HIS A 151 6.29 -2.67 19.33
CA HIS A 151 6.68 -1.30 19.65
C HIS A 151 5.78 -0.29 18.93
N ILE A 152 5.53 -0.49 17.64
CA ILE A 152 4.67 0.41 16.84
C ILE A 152 3.24 0.38 17.39
N GLU A 153 2.71 -0.78 17.77
CA GLU A 153 1.38 -0.89 18.41
C GLU A 153 1.32 -0.12 19.73
N GLN A 154 2.34 -0.25 20.58
CA GLN A 154 2.40 0.47 21.85
C GLN A 154 2.37 1.98 21.66
N GLU A 155 3.11 2.51 20.69
CA GLU A 155 3.09 3.94 20.36
C GLU A 155 1.75 4.36 19.72
N LEU A 156 1.16 3.54 18.86
CA LEU A 156 -0.15 3.82 18.25
C LEU A 156 -1.25 4.00 19.30
N VAL A 157 -1.24 3.21 20.38
CA VAL A 157 -2.20 3.34 21.48
C VAL A 157 -2.13 4.72 22.13
N LYS A 158 -0.94 5.32 22.26
CA LYS A 158 -0.78 6.67 22.82
C LYS A 158 -1.45 7.74 21.98
N TYR A 159 -1.62 7.49 20.68
CA TYR A 159 -2.17 8.44 19.73
C TYR A 159 -3.59 8.10 19.26
N GLN A 160 -4.20 7.04 19.79
CA GLN A 160 -5.47 6.48 19.29
C GLN A 160 -6.63 7.50 19.23
N ASP A 161 -6.71 8.44 20.18
CA ASP A 161 -7.78 9.44 20.25
C ASP A 161 -7.60 10.59 19.23
N ARG A 162 -6.43 10.66 18.59
CA ARG A 162 -6.02 11.76 17.70
C ARG A 162 -5.66 11.30 16.31
N VAL A 163 -5.48 10.00 16.12
CA VAL A 163 -5.16 9.40 14.83
C VAL A 163 -6.45 8.93 14.17
N ASP A 164 -6.67 9.42 12.96
CA ASP A 164 -7.74 8.95 12.11
C ASP A 164 -7.66 7.43 11.91
N GLU A 165 -8.79 6.74 12.08
CA GLU A 165 -8.90 5.28 12.06
C GLU A 165 -8.36 4.66 10.76
N HIS A 166 -8.43 5.39 9.63
CA HIS A 166 -7.91 4.90 8.35
C HIS A 166 -6.39 4.81 8.31
N ARG A 167 -5.69 5.60 9.12
CA ARG A 167 -4.23 5.48 9.30
C ARG A 167 -3.91 4.22 10.09
N VAL A 168 -4.66 3.94 11.15
CA VAL A 168 -4.52 2.71 11.95
C VAL A 168 -4.79 1.46 11.10
N PHE A 169 -5.80 1.48 10.22
CA PHE A 169 -6.04 0.38 9.28
C PHE A 169 -4.88 0.12 8.34
N THR A 170 -4.11 1.16 7.98
CA THR A 170 -2.92 0.99 7.15
C THR A 170 -1.88 0.18 7.88
N PHE A 171 -1.62 0.51 9.15
CA PHE A 171 -0.71 -0.27 9.99
C PHE A 171 -1.18 -1.71 10.16
N TRP A 172 -2.44 -1.93 10.55
CA TRP A 172 -2.96 -3.30 10.71
C TRP A 172 -2.87 -4.11 9.43
N TYR A 173 -3.12 -3.51 8.27
CA TYR A 173 -3.01 -4.20 7.00
C TYR A 173 -1.56 -4.58 6.71
N GLN A 174 -0.62 -3.65 6.93
CA GLN A 174 0.81 -3.91 6.74
C GLN A 174 1.36 -4.95 7.72
N PHE A 175 0.95 -4.91 8.99
CA PHE A 175 1.26 -5.93 9.98
C PHE A 175 0.76 -7.30 9.55
N ALA A 176 -0.47 -7.38 9.04
CA ALA A 176 -1.00 -8.62 8.48
C ALA A 176 -0.16 -9.14 7.31
N CYS A 177 0.26 -8.25 6.40
CA CYS A 177 1.14 -8.61 5.29
C CYS A 177 2.51 -9.12 5.76
N LEU A 178 3.12 -8.51 6.79
CA LEU A 178 4.38 -8.96 7.39
C LEU A 178 4.25 -10.37 8.00
N TYR A 179 3.22 -10.59 8.82
CA TYR A 179 2.93 -11.91 9.39
C TYR A 179 2.63 -12.95 8.30
N PHE A 180 1.87 -12.57 7.27
CA PHE A 180 1.56 -13.43 6.14
C PHE A 180 2.84 -13.82 5.37
N ALA A 181 3.74 -12.86 5.14
CA ALA A 181 5.01 -13.10 4.47
C ALA A 181 5.91 -14.07 5.24
N GLN A 182 5.85 -14.04 6.58
CA GLN A 182 6.53 -15.00 7.46
C GLN A 182 5.80 -16.35 7.63
N GLY A 183 4.71 -16.59 6.92
CA GLY A 183 3.89 -17.80 7.07
C GLY A 183 3.13 -17.87 8.42
N GLN A 184 3.09 -16.80 9.19
CA GLN A 184 2.39 -16.70 10.47
C GLN A 184 0.91 -16.33 10.25
N TYR A 185 0.19 -17.20 9.52
CA TYR A 185 -1.16 -16.92 9.02
C TYR A 185 -2.19 -16.62 10.13
N ARG A 186 -2.06 -17.25 11.30
CA ARG A 186 -2.96 -16.98 12.45
C ARG A 186 -2.85 -15.55 12.95
N GLU A 187 -1.63 -15.02 13.06
CA GLU A 187 -1.42 -13.63 13.48
C GLU A 187 -1.90 -12.66 12.40
N ALA A 188 -1.61 -12.95 11.13
CA ALA A 188 -2.14 -12.16 10.01
C ALA A 188 -3.68 -12.05 10.08
N ILE A 189 -4.38 -13.17 10.31
CA ILE A 189 -5.84 -13.20 10.46
C ILE A 189 -6.32 -12.30 11.61
N LYS A 190 -5.62 -12.25 12.75
CA LYS A 190 -6.01 -11.38 13.88
C LYS A 190 -6.06 -9.92 13.47
N TYR A 191 -5.03 -9.42 12.79
CA TYR A 191 -5.00 -8.03 12.31
C TYR A 191 -6.04 -7.76 11.23
N LEU A 192 -6.21 -8.70 10.29
CA LEU A 192 -7.21 -8.57 9.23
C LEU A 192 -8.64 -8.55 9.79
N GLN A 193 -8.89 -9.31 10.85
CA GLN A 193 -10.18 -9.34 11.51
C GLN A 193 -10.51 -8.00 12.19
N ARG A 194 -9.51 -7.29 12.74
CA ARG A 194 -9.70 -5.92 13.29
C ARG A 194 -10.21 -4.95 12.20
N ILE A 195 -9.65 -5.04 10.99
CA ILE A 195 -10.10 -4.24 9.85
C ILE A 195 -11.52 -4.63 9.42
N VAL A 196 -11.73 -5.93 9.18
CA VAL A 196 -12.99 -6.48 8.64
C VAL A 196 -14.19 -6.21 9.55
N ASN A 197 -13.97 -6.19 10.86
CA ASN A 197 -15.02 -5.99 11.87
C ASN A 197 -15.29 -4.51 12.18
N SER A 198 -14.54 -3.55 11.65
CA SER A 198 -14.81 -2.14 11.94
C SER A 198 -16.14 -1.69 11.30
N PRO A 199 -17.00 -0.97 12.06
CA PRO A 199 -18.32 -0.54 11.59
C PRO A 199 -18.29 0.61 10.56
N LYS A 200 -17.16 1.29 10.38
CA LYS A 200 -17.05 2.48 9.53
C LYS A 200 -16.46 2.14 8.16
N LEU A 201 -17.35 1.90 7.19
CA LEU A 201 -17.01 1.52 5.80
C LEU A 201 -16.71 2.72 4.88
N THR A 202 -16.80 3.96 5.35
CA THR A 202 -17.03 5.14 4.49
C THR A 202 -15.79 5.75 3.85
N LEU A 203 -14.58 5.44 4.31
CA LEU A 203 -13.32 5.86 3.67
C LEU A 203 -12.42 4.62 3.51
N ARG A 204 -11.98 4.34 2.28
CA ARG A 204 -11.09 3.21 1.91
C ARG A 204 -11.72 1.82 1.92
N GLU A 205 -12.81 1.70 1.16
CA GLU A 205 -13.43 0.44 0.75
C GLU A 205 -12.41 -0.60 0.24
N ASP A 206 -11.38 -0.14 -0.45
CA ASP A 206 -10.30 -0.99 -0.98
C ASP A 206 -9.55 -1.74 0.12
N ILE A 207 -9.16 -1.09 1.23
CA ILE A 207 -8.50 -1.79 2.34
C ILE A 207 -9.44 -2.86 2.92
N GLN A 208 -10.74 -2.56 3.03
CA GLN A 208 -11.73 -3.52 3.51
C GLN A 208 -11.89 -4.73 2.57
N VAL A 209 -11.81 -4.52 1.27
CA VAL A 209 -11.84 -5.57 0.25
C VAL A 209 -10.58 -6.44 0.31
N PHE A 210 -9.40 -5.81 0.28
CA PHE A 210 -8.13 -6.56 0.29
C PHE A 210 -7.87 -7.24 1.64
N ALA A 211 -8.32 -6.67 2.76
CA ALA A 211 -8.24 -7.34 4.05
C ALA A 211 -9.08 -8.63 4.09
N ARG A 212 -10.29 -8.62 3.50
CA ARG A 212 -11.12 -9.83 3.38
C ARG A 212 -10.48 -10.87 2.47
N LEU A 213 -9.93 -10.45 1.35
CA LEU A 213 -9.27 -11.34 0.39
C LEU A 213 -8.02 -11.98 1.01
N LEU A 214 -7.13 -11.19 1.61
CA LEU A 214 -5.94 -11.68 2.28
C LEU A 214 -6.29 -12.59 3.47
N LYS A 215 -7.35 -12.27 4.22
CA LYS A 215 -7.82 -13.14 5.32
C LYS A 215 -8.29 -14.49 4.80
N LEU A 216 -8.99 -14.50 3.67
CA LEU A 216 -9.44 -15.72 3.02
C LEU A 216 -8.25 -16.56 2.53
N ILE A 217 -7.24 -15.93 1.92
CA ILE A 217 -6.00 -16.61 1.51
C ILE A 217 -5.26 -17.17 2.74
N ALA A 218 -5.16 -16.41 3.83
CA ALA A 218 -4.54 -16.89 5.06
C ALA A 218 -5.28 -18.10 5.66
N HIS A 219 -6.60 -18.14 5.60
CA HIS A 219 -7.38 -19.33 5.98
C HIS A 219 -7.15 -20.51 5.02
N TYR A 220 -7.07 -20.24 3.72
CA TYR A 220 -6.74 -21.26 2.72
C TYR A 220 -5.39 -21.92 3.00
N GLU A 221 -4.39 -21.12 3.39
CA GLU A 221 -3.07 -21.61 3.78
C GLU A 221 -3.06 -22.47 5.06
N LEU A 222 -3.96 -22.18 6.01
CA LEU A 222 -4.13 -23.00 7.21
C LEU A 222 -4.79 -24.37 6.93
N GLY A 223 -5.40 -24.57 5.76
CA GLY A 223 -5.94 -25.86 5.32
C GLY A 223 -7.30 -26.25 5.89
N ASP A 224 -8.01 -25.35 6.56
CA ASP A 224 -9.37 -25.59 7.06
C ASP A 224 -10.39 -25.43 5.91
N ARG A 225 -10.60 -26.52 5.16
CA ARG A 225 -11.38 -26.53 3.91
C ARG A 225 -12.83 -26.08 4.11
N ASP A 226 -13.48 -26.58 5.16
CA ASP A 226 -14.89 -26.29 5.45
C ASP A 226 -15.07 -24.81 5.83
N HIS A 227 -14.18 -24.28 6.68
CA HIS A 227 -14.19 -22.87 7.03
C HIS A 227 -13.92 -21.99 5.81
N VAL A 228 -12.97 -22.38 4.94
CA VAL A 228 -12.66 -21.63 3.71
C VAL A 228 -13.85 -21.60 2.77
N ASP A 229 -14.55 -22.71 2.53
CA ASP A 229 -15.76 -22.73 1.67
C ASP A 229 -16.84 -21.77 2.19
N ALA A 230 -17.09 -21.79 3.50
CA ALA A 230 -18.02 -20.86 4.13
C ALA A 230 -17.58 -19.40 3.98
N GLN A 231 -16.29 -19.10 4.18
CA GLN A 231 -15.74 -17.76 4.03
C GLN A 231 -15.76 -17.28 2.57
N ILE A 232 -15.54 -18.14 1.57
CA ILE A 232 -15.63 -17.80 0.15
C ILE A 232 -16.98 -17.16 -0.16
N ARG A 233 -18.09 -17.79 0.28
CA ARG A 233 -19.45 -17.28 0.05
C ARG A 233 -19.69 -15.93 0.74
N SER A 234 -19.14 -15.76 1.94
CA SER A 234 -19.23 -14.49 2.69
C SER A 234 -18.49 -13.36 1.98
N VAL A 235 -17.23 -13.60 1.59
CA VAL A 235 -16.41 -12.62 0.89
C VAL A 235 -17.02 -12.28 -0.47
N TYR A 236 -17.46 -13.27 -1.24
CA TYR A 236 -18.09 -13.03 -2.53
C TYR A 236 -19.34 -12.13 -2.41
N ARG A 237 -20.24 -12.43 -1.45
CA ARG A 237 -21.43 -11.58 -1.19
C ARG A 237 -21.06 -10.15 -0.79
N PHE A 238 -19.96 -9.96 -0.07
CA PHE A 238 -19.47 -8.63 0.27
C PHE A 238 -18.95 -7.89 -0.96
N LEU A 239 -18.17 -8.56 -1.83
CA LEU A 239 -17.62 -7.97 -3.04
C LEU A 239 -18.69 -7.56 -4.05
N LEU A 240 -19.81 -8.30 -4.12
CA LEU A 240 -20.96 -7.95 -4.96
C LEU A 240 -21.65 -6.62 -4.58
N LYS A 241 -21.41 -6.09 -3.38
CA LYS A 241 -21.97 -4.79 -2.95
C LYS A 241 -21.27 -3.61 -3.60
N PHE A 242 -20.09 -3.81 -4.18
CA PHE A 242 -19.34 -2.77 -4.87
C PHE A 242 -19.68 -2.85 -6.36
N GLU A 243 -20.04 -1.72 -6.96
CA GLU A 243 -20.46 -1.64 -8.37
C GLU A 243 -19.43 -2.25 -9.34
N HIS A 244 -18.15 -2.29 -8.94
CA HIS A 244 -17.06 -2.79 -9.78
C HIS A 244 -16.12 -3.74 -9.00
N MET A 245 -16.50 -5.01 -8.89
CA MET A 245 -15.57 -6.07 -8.49
C MET A 245 -14.48 -6.21 -9.57
N GLN A 246 -13.23 -6.03 -9.17
CA GLN A 246 -12.07 -6.03 -10.06
C GLN A 246 -11.76 -7.44 -10.56
N ASP A 247 -11.15 -7.55 -11.74
CA ASP A 247 -10.92 -8.85 -12.38
C ASP A 247 -9.90 -9.70 -11.63
N VAL A 248 -8.93 -9.05 -10.97
CA VAL A 248 -7.99 -9.71 -10.05
C VAL A 248 -8.75 -10.38 -8.89
N GLN A 249 -9.73 -9.69 -8.31
CA GLN A 249 -10.54 -10.24 -7.21
C GLN A 249 -11.34 -11.45 -7.68
N LYS A 250 -11.94 -11.38 -8.89
CA LYS A 250 -12.67 -12.51 -9.49
C LYS A 250 -11.73 -13.69 -9.73
N ALA A 251 -10.57 -13.46 -10.33
CA ALA A 251 -9.60 -14.51 -10.60
C ALA A 251 -9.15 -15.25 -9.34
N VAL A 252 -8.87 -14.51 -8.26
CA VAL A 252 -8.50 -15.11 -6.96
C VAL A 252 -9.67 -15.87 -6.34
N MET A 253 -10.88 -15.30 -6.37
CA MET A 253 -12.07 -15.98 -5.82
C MET A 253 -12.43 -17.26 -6.58
N ASP A 254 -12.35 -17.24 -7.91
CA ASP A 254 -12.55 -18.41 -8.78
C ASP A 254 -11.53 -19.49 -8.45
N PHE A 255 -10.24 -19.11 -8.35
CA PHE A 255 -9.17 -20.03 -7.98
C PHE A 255 -9.43 -20.67 -6.61
N LEU A 256 -9.74 -19.88 -5.58
CA LEU A 256 -9.98 -20.41 -4.23
C LEU A 256 -11.18 -21.37 -4.19
N LYS A 257 -12.24 -21.05 -4.95
CA LYS A 257 -13.42 -21.90 -5.07
C LYS A 257 -13.12 -23.23 -5.76
N GLU A 258 -12.32 -23.21 -6.83
CA GLU A 258 -11.91 -24.43 -7.53
C GLU A 258 -10.93 -25.27 -6.70
N SER A 259 -10.00 -24.63 -6.00
CA SER A 259 -8.87 -25.29 -5.35
C SER A 259 -9.10 -25.79 -3.93
N VAL A 260 -10.11 -25.30 -3.21
CA VAL A 260 -10.31 -25.60 -1.77
C VAL A 260 -10.42 -27.10 -1.46
N TYR A 261 -10.93 -27.92 -2.38
CA TYR A 261 -11.07 -29.37 -2.21
C TYR A 261 -9.97 -30.19 -2.90
N MET A 262 -9.05 -29.55 -3.63
CA MET A 262 -7.97 -30.23 -4.35
C MET A 262 -6.87 -30.70 -3.40
N ASN A 263 -6.11 -31.72 -3.82
CA ASN A 263 -4.93 -32.16 -3.08
C ASN A 263 -3.75 -31.23 -3.38
N ARG A 264 -2.85 -31.07 -2.40
CA ARG A 264 -1.71 -30.13 -2.54
C ARG A 264 -0.85 -30.41 -3.76
N ASP A 265 -0.64 -31.69 -4.08
CA ASP A 265 0.18 -32.12 -5.22
C ASP A 265 -0.44 -31.77 -6.59
N GLU A 266 -1.75 -31.51 -6.62
CA GLU A 266 -2.50 -31.16 -7.83
C GLU A 266 -2.60 -29.64 -8.04
N LEU A 267 -2.19 -28.82 -7.06
CA LEU A 267 -2.41 -27.37 -7.08
C LEU A 267 -1.44 -26.62 -7.98
N THR A 268 -0.22 -27.11 -8.20
CA THR A 268 0.81 -26.38 -8.95
C THR A 268 0.35 -25.95 -10.36
N PRO A 269 -0.29 -26.82 -11.18
CA PRO A 269 -0.90 -26.40 -12.44
C PRO A 269 -1.96 -25.29 -12.29
N HIS A 270 -2.76 -25.33 -11.23
CA HIS A 270 -3.80 -24.31 -10.97
C HIS A 270 -3.20 -22.97 -10.55
N PHE A 271 -2.12 -22.97 -9.76
CA PHE A 271 -1.38 -21.75 -9.44
C PHE A 271 -0.78 -21.12 -10.70
N ARG A 272 -0.19 -21.92 -11.61
CA ARG A 272 0.31 -21.44 -12.90
C ARG A 272 -0.81 -20.85 -13.77
N LYS A 273 -1.98 -21.52 -13.81
CA LYS A 273 -3.17 -21.00 -14.51
C LYS A 273 -3.62 -19.65 -13.95
N LEU A 274 -3.63 -19.50 -12.62
CA LEU A 274 -3.95 -18.23 -11.97
C LEU A 274 -2.89 -17.16 -12.30
N GLN A 275 -1.61 -17.50 -12.25
CA GLN A 275 -0.51 -16.59 -12.62
C GLN A 275 -0.70 -16.01 -14.02
N THR A 276 -0.87 -16.87 -15.04
CA THR A 276 -1.10 -16.43 -16.43
C THR A 276 -2.35 -15.56 -16.58
N ARG A 277 -3.42 -15.87 -15.85
CA ARG A 277 -4.63 -15.04 -15.83
C ARG A 277 -4.35 -13.66 -15.22
N LEU A 278 -3.60 -13.58 -14.12
CA LEU A 278 -3.22 -12.31 -13.49
C LEU A 278 -2.30 -11.46 -14.37
N GLU A 279 -1.33 -12.08 -15.06
CA GLU A 279 -0.45 -11.42 -16.02
C GLU A 279 -1.25 -10.78 -17.16
N THR A 280 -2.26 -11.50 -17.67
CA THR A 280 -3.17 -10.99 -18.71
C THR A 280 -4.00 -9.81 -18.19
N ILE A 281 -4.55 -9.92 -16.97
CA ILE A 281 -5.31 -8.83 -16.33
C ILE A 281 -4.44 -7.59 -16.12
N ALA A 282 -3.17 -7.75 -15.72
CA ALA A 282 -2.25 -6.65 -15.45
C ALA A 282 -1.84 -5.85 -16.71
N GLN A 283 -2.08 -6.38 -17.92
CA GLN A 283 -1.94 -5.62 -19.16
C GLN A 283 -2.89 -4.43 -19.21
N ASN A 284 -4.05 -4.52 -18.56
CA ASN A 284 -4.97 -3.40 -18.38
C ASN A 284 -4.47 -2.49 -17.24
N PRO A 285 -4.11 -1.21 -17.53
CA PRO A 285 -3.62 -0.27 -16.51
C PRO A 285 -4.57 -0.10 -15.32
N TYR A 286 -5.88 -0.17 -15.55
CA TYR A 286 -6.90 0.02 -14.51
C TYR A 286 -7.04 -1.17 -13.56
N GLN A 287 -6.49 -2.32 -13.94
CA GLN A 287 -6.48 -3.54 -13.11
C GLN A 287 -5.15 -3.74 -12.38
N ARG A 288 -4.23 -2.77 -12.42
CA ARG A 288 -2.93 -2.86 -11.73
C ARG A 288 -2.99 -2.55 -10.24
N ARG A 289 -3.98 -1.75 -9.83
CA ARG A 289 -4.16 -1.33 -8.42
C ARG A 289 -4.18 -2.48 -7.41
N PRO A 290 -4.90 -3.60 -7.61
CA PRO A 290 -4.89 -4.74 -6.68
C PRO A 290 -3.50 -5.24 -6.29
N PHE A 291 -2.55 -5.21 -7.22
CA PHE A 291 -1.19 -5.69 -7.00
C PHE A 291 -0.39 -4.80 -6.05
N LEU A 292 -0.86 -3.57 -5.78
CA LEU A 292 -0.25 -2.67 -4.77
C LEU A 292 -0.63 -3.07 -3.33
N TYR A 293 -1.76 -3.76 -3.15
CA TYR A 293 -2.26 -4.18 -1.85
C TYR A 293 -1.82 -5.59 -1.51
N LEU A 294 -1.65 -6.44 -2.52
CA LEU A 294 -1.29 -7.84 -2.34
C LEU A 294 -0.34 -8.27 -3.45
N ASP A 295 0.88 -8.64 -3.09
CA ASP A 295 1.89 -9.15 -4.03
C ASP A 295 1.60 -10.61 -4.41
N LEU A 296 0.51 -10.77 -5.18
CA LEU A 296 0.03 -12.06 -5.68
C LEU A 296 1.08 -12.75 -6.55
N TYR A 297 1.92 -12.01 -7.26
CA TYR A 297 2.99 -12.60 -8.08
C TYR A 297 4.03 -13.30 -7.22
N THR A 298 4.56 -12.63 -6.20
CA THR A 298 5.50 -13.24 -5.27
C THR A 298 4.85 -14.40 -4.52
N TYR A 299 3.62 -14.23 -4.03
CA TYR A 299 2.89 -15.31 -3.37
C TYR A 299 2.73 -16.54 -4.28
N LEU A 300 2.28 -16.38 -5.53
CA LEU A 300 2.13 -17.52 -6.44
C LEU A 300 3.48 -18.20 -6.75
N ARG A 301 4.55 -17.42 -6.84
CA ARG A 301 5.90 -17.96 -7.01
C ARG A 301 6.29 -18.88 -5.86
N THR A 302 6.01 -18.49 -4.60
CA THR A 302 6.26 -19.39 -3.45
C THR A 302 5.55 -20.72 -3.58
N LYS A 303 4.34 -20.73 -4.15
CA LYS A 303 3.54 -21.95 -4.32
C LYS A 303 3.96 -22.80 -5.50
N ILE A 304 4.44 -22.18 -6.57
CA ILE A 304 4.86 -22.86 -7.79
C ILE A 304 6.27 -23.43 -7.65
N GLU A 305 7.17 -22.70 -6.98
CA GLU A 305 8.60 -23.01 -6.90
C GLU A 305 9.02 -23.57 -5.54
N GLY A 306 8.12 -23.59 -4.54
CA GLY A 306 8.42 -24.11 -3.20
C GLY A 306 9.36 -23.22 -2.38
N LEU A 307 9.40 -21.93 -2.70
CA LEU A 307 10.25 -20.93 -2.05
C LEU A 307 9.54 -20.29 -0.84
N SER A 308 10.31 -19.78 0.11
CA SER A 308 9.80 -18.79 1.06
C SER A 308 9.48 -17.46 0.36
N MET A 309 8.69 -16.61 1.02
CA MET A 309 8.41 -15.25 0.51
C MET A 309 9.69 -14.42 0.38
N GLU A 310 10.63 -14.58 1.31
CA GLU A 310 11.92 -13.89 1.28
C GLU A 310 12.74 -14.27 0.04
N GLU A 311 12.87 -15.57 -0.22
CA GLU A 311 13.58 -16.09 -1.40
C GLU A 311 12.90 -15.63 -2.70
N ALA A 312 11.57 -15.68 -2.76
CA ALA A 312 10.83 -15.25 -3.94
C ALA A 312 11.02 -13.76 -4.27
N VAL A 313 11.03 -12.88 -3.25
CA VAL A 313 11.32 -11.44 -3.46
C VAL A 313 12.77 -11.25 -3.93
N LYS A 314 13.74 -11.85 -3.25
CA LYS A 314 15.17 -11.72 -3.61
C LYS A 314 15.43 -12.19 -5.06
N LEU A 315 14.78 -13.28 -5.47
CA LEU A 315 14.90 -13.81 -6.81
C LEU A 315 14.30 -12.85 -7.85
N ARG A 316 13.09 -12.33 -7.63
CA ARG A 316 12.48 -11.33 -8.52
C ARG A 316 13.34 -10.06 -8.66
N VAL A 317 13.93 -9.59 -7.55
CA VAL A 317 14.85 -8.44 -7.57
C VAL A 317 16.06 -8.76 -8.45
N SER A 318 16.67 -9.94 -8.30
CA SER A 318 17.83 -10.34 -9.10
C SER A 318 17.52 -10.47 -10.60
N GLU A 319 16.29 -10.84 -10.95
CA GLU A 319 15.81 -10.98 -12.32
C GLU A 319 15.34 -9.65 -12.95
N GLY A 320 15.25 -8.57 -12.16
CA GLY A 320 14.67 -7.29 -12.62
C GLY A 320 13.17 -7.36 -12.87
N THR A 321 12.47 -8.33 -12.27
CA THR A 321 11.03 -8.56 -12.41
C THR A 321 10.24 -8.11 -11.16
N TYR A 322 10.91 -7.42 -10.24
CA TYR A 322 10.33 -6.89 -9.01
C TYR A 322 9.90 -5.44 -9.16
#